data_AF-A0A392R8L9-F1
#
_entry.id   AF-A0A392R8L9-F1
#
_cell.length_a   1.000
_cell.length_b   1.000
_cell.length_c   1.000
_cell.angle_alpha   90.00
_cell.angle_beta   90.00
_cell.angle_gamma   90.00
#
_symmetry.space_group_name_H-M   'P 1'
#
loop_
_entity.id
_entity.type
_entity.pdbx_description
1 polymer ?
#
loop_
_entity_poly.entity_id
_entity_poly.type
_entity_poly.pdbx_seq_one_letter_code
_entity_poly.pdbx_strand_id
1 'polypeptide(L)' 'MGWKESAVCLFSLGMVHYLVLFVTLYQRLSGGDRLPVLLRPVFFLFFAAPGVASLAWESIVGDFDTFSKML' A
#
# COMPACT_ATOMS: atom_id res chain seq x y z
N MET A 1 13.52 19.48 -13.75
CA MET A 1 12.55 18.53 -13.17
C MET A 1 13.30 17.55 -12.29
N GLY A 2 13.10 17.61 -10.97
CA GLY A 2 13.81 16.75 -10.03
C GLY A 2 13.20 15.35 -9.97
N TRP A 3 14.04 14.33 -9.93
CA TRP A 3 13.67 12.91 -9.80
C TRP A 3 12.70 12.64 -8.63
N LYS A 4 12.73 13.50 -7.61
CA LYS A 4 11.84 13.49 -6.45
C LYS A 4 10.36 13.69 -6.82
N GLU A 5 10.02 14.57 -7.76
CA GLU A 5 8.61 14.77 -8.16
C GLU A 5 8.05 13.55 -8.89
N SER A 6 8.87 12.93 -9.75
CA SER A 6 8.52 11.67 -10.41
C SER A 6 8.35 10.53 -9.40
N ALA A 7 9.19 10.46 -8.36
CA ALA A 7 9.07 9.47 -7.29
C ALA A 7 7.79 9.65 -6.48
N VAL A 8 7.41 10.89 -6.12
CA VAL A 8 6.15 11.19 -5.41
C VAL A 8 4.93 10.83 -6.26
N CYS A 9 4.98 11.09 -7.57
CA CYS A 9 3.90 10.75 -8.50
C CYS A 9 3.68 9.23 -8.57
N LEU A 10 4.77 8.45 -8.73
CA LEU A 10 4.71 6.98 -8.75
C LEU A 10 4.26 6.40 -7.39
N PHE A 11 4.73 6.98 -6.28
CA PHE A 11 4.31 6.60 -4.94
C PHE A 11 2.79 6.80 -4.72
N SER A 12 2.27 7.97 -5.12
CA SER A 12 0.84 8.29 -5.00
C SER A 12 -0.02 7.34 -5.84
N LEU A 13 0.42 7.00 -7.05
CA LEU A 13 -0.25 6.01 -7.90
C LEU A 13 -0.30 4.63 -7.22
N GLY A 14 0.81 4.21 -6.61
CA GLY A 14 0.90 2.96 -5.84
C GLY A 14 -0.06 2.94 -4.65
N MET A 15 -0.17 4.06 -3.91
CA MET A 15 -1.09 4.18 -2.77
C MET A 15 -2.57 4.11 -3.19
N VAL A 16 -2.95 4.76 -4.30
CA VAL A 16 -4.31 4.67 -4.84
C VAL A 16 -4.61 3.23 -5.29
N HIS A 17 -3.64 2.57 -5.95
CA HIS A 17 -3.79 1.18 -6.36
C HIS A 17 -3.95 0.24 -5.16
N TYR A 18 -3.16 0.45 -4.11
CA TYR A 18 -3.28 -0.29 -2.85
C TYR A 18 -4.67 -0.12 -2.22
N LEU A 19 -5.23 1.09 -2.21
CA LEU A 19 -6.57 1.35 -1.65
C LEU A 19 -7.66 0.57 -2.40
N VAL A 20 -7.58 0.51 -3.73
CA VAL A 20 -8.53 -0.28 -4.55
C VAL A 20 -8.40 -1.77 -4.24
N LEU A 21 -7.18 -2.29 -4.13
CA LEU A 21 -6.94 -3.69 -3.74
C LEU A 21 -7.45 -3.98 -2.33
N PHE A 22 -7.20 -3.08 -1.38
CA PHE A 22 -7.68 -3.16 0.00
C PHE A 22 -9.20 -3.28 0.04
N VAL A 23 -9.91 -2.37 -0.63
CA VAL A 23 -11.38 -2.36 -0.67
C VAL A 23 -11.90 -3.64 -1.34
N THR A 24 -11.30 -4.04 -2.46
CA THR A 24 -11.73 -5.25 -3.20
C THR A 24 -11.54 -6.51 -2.37
N LEU A 25 -10.39 -6.67 -1.70
CA LEU A 25 -10.11 -7.80 -0.82
C LEU A 25 -11.03 -7.80 0.41
N TYR A 26 -11.30 -6.63 1.00
CA TYR A 26 -12.21 -6.48 2.13
C TYR A 26 -13.65 -6.85 1.76
N GLN A 27 -14.12 -6.36 0.61
CA GLN A 27 -15.43 -6.71 0.07
C GLN A 27 -15.55 -8.20 -0.26
N ARG A 28 -14.50 -8.81 -0.84
CA ARG A 28 -14.45 -10.26 -1.10
C ARG A 28 -14.43 -11.10 0.17
N LEU A 29 -13.81 -10.62 1.25
CA LEU A 29 -13.83 -11.29 2.56
C LEU A 29 -15.23 -11.28 3.18
N SER A 30 -15.96 -10.16 3.02
CA SER A 30 -17.32 -9.97 3.57
C SER A 30 -18.43 -10.59 2.70
N GLY A 31 -18.24 -10.66 1.38
CA GLY A 31 -19.25 -11.01 0.38
C GLY A 31 -19.64 -12.48 0.23
N GLY A 32 -19.31 -13.37 1.17
CA GLY A 32 -19.73 -14.79 1.13
C GLY A 32 -18.94 -15.69 0.18
N ASP A 33 -18.40 -15.17 -0.94
CA ASP A 33 -17.45 -15.85 -1.82
C ASP A 33 -16.04 -15.87 -1.20
N ARG A 34 -15.88 -16.72 -0.18
CA ARG A 34 -14.61 -16.89 0.55
C ARG A 34 -13.49 -17.20 -0.44
N LEU A 35 -12.48 -16.33 -0.48
CA LEU A 35 -11.24 -16.55 -1.23
C LEU A 35 -10.73 -18.00 -0.97
N PRO A 36 -10.40 -18.77 -2.03
CA PRO A 36 -9.90 -20.12 -1.87
C PRO A 36 -8.71 -20.14 -0.91
N VAL A 37 -8.54 -21.24 -0.16
CA VAL A 37 -7.54 -21.35 0.93
C VAL A 37 -6.12 -20.95 0.50
N LEU A 38 -5.82 -21.13 -0.79
CA LEU A 38 -4.57 -20.78 -1.47
C LEU A 38 -4.32 -19.26 -1.57
N LEU A 39 -5.36 -18.43 -1.53
CA LEU A 39 -5.28 -16.97 -1.60
C LEU A 39 -5.40 -16.28 -0.22
N ARG A 40 -5.54 -17.03 0.88
CA ARG A 40 -5.40 -16.47 2.24
C ARG A 40 -4.07 -15.76 2.52
N PRO A 41 -2.90 -16.20 2.03
CA PRO A 41 -1.66 -15.46 2.26
C PRO A 41 -1.68 -14.05 1.65
N VAL A 42 -2.59 -13.76 0.72
CA VAL A 42 -2.77 -12.40 0.16
C VAL A 42 -3.24 -11.40 1.22
N PHE A 43 -3.83 -11.85 2.33
CA PHE A 43 -4.14 -10.99 3.47
C PHE A 43 -2.87 -10.38 4.11
N PHE A 44 -1.69 -10.94 3.87
CA PHE A 44 -0.43 -10.36 4.34
C PHE A 44 -0.13 -8.99 3.70
N LEU A 45 -0.65 -8.73 2.49
CA LEU A 45 -0.51 -7.43 1.82
C LEU A 45 -1.15 -6.28 2.61
N PHE A 46 -2.11 -6.55 3.50
CA PHE A 46 -2.74 -5.51 4.34
C PHE A 46 -1.76 -4.83 5.30
N PHE A 47 -0.66 -5.49 5.69
CA PHE A 47 0.36 -4.94 6.58
C PHE A 47 1.70 -4.75 5.87
N ALA A 48 2.04 -5.64 4.94
CA ALA A 48 3.31 -5.54 4.21
C ALA A 48 3.38 -4.34 3.28
N ALA A 49 2.29 -4.02 2.57
CA ALA A 49 2.25 -2.89 1.65
C ALA A 49 2.38 -1.52 2.36
N PRO A 50 1.66 -1.24 3.47
CA PRO A 50 1.87 -0.02 4.23
C PRO A 50 3.29 0.10 4.81
N GLY A 51 3.87 -1.00 5.31
CA GLY A 51 5.24 -1.00 5.82
C GLY A 51 6.27 -0.65 4.74
N VAL A 52 6.15 -1.22 3.53
CA VAL A 52 7.02 -0.88 2.39
C VAL A 52 6.78 0.55 1.91
N ALA A 53 5.54 1.04 1.98
CA ALA A 53 5.23 2.42 1.62
C ALA A 53 5.83 3.43 2.62
N SER A 54 5.89 3.12 3.92
CA SER A 54 6.58 3.94 4.92
C SER A 54 8.08 4.06 4.64
N LEU A 55 8.74 2.95 4.28
CA LEU A 55 10.16 2.91 3.89
C LEU A 55 10.40 3.65 2.56
N ALA A 56 9.49 3.49 1.59
CA ALA A 56 9.58 4.19 0.32
C ALA A 56 9.43 5.71 0.51
N TRP A 57 8.51 6.17 1.37
CA TRP A 57 8.34 7.59 1.68
C TRP A 57 9.59 8.19 2.34
N GLU A 58 10.20 7.45 3.28
CA GLU A 58 11.49 7.84 3.89
C GLU A 58 12.57 8.01 2.82
N SER A 59 12.69 7.07 1.88
CA SER A 59 13.68 7.16 0.80
C SER A 59 13.46 8.33 -0.18
N ILE A 60 12.22 8.81 -0.32
CA ILE A 60 11.84 9.90 -1.23
C ILE A 60 12.01 11.27 -0.57
N VAL A 61 11.67 11.37 0.72
CA VAL A 61 11.72 12.62 1.49
C VAL A 61 13.09 12.83 2.14
N GLY A 62 13.79 11.75 2.47
CA GLY A 62 15.07 11.74 3.19
C GLY A 62 14.92 12.00 4.69
N ASP A 63 13.69 12.01 5.22
CA ASP A 63 13.36 12.27 6.61
C ASP A 63 12.15 11.42 7.03
N PHE A 64 12.16 10.96 8.28
CA PHE A 64 11.11 10.11 8.84
C PHE A 64 9.93 10.96 9.33
N ASP A 65 9.23 11.56 8.37
CA ASP A 65 8.12 12.48 8.63
C ASP A 65 6.87 11.76 9.18
N THR A 66 5.94 12.55 9.74
CA THR A 66 4.63 12.10 10.25
C THR A 66 3.88 11.18 9.28
N PHE A 67 4.03 11.41 7.96
CA PHE A 67 3.44 10.54 6.94
C PHE A 67 4.01 9.12 6.95
N SER A 68 5.31 8.91 7.16
CA SER A 68 5.90 7.56 7.31
C SER A 68 5.47 6.87 8.60
N LYS A 69 5.10 7.62 9.64
CA LYS A 69 4.67 7.06 10.95
C LYS A 69 3.18 6.73 11.02
N MET A 70 2.37 7.30 10.13
CA MET A 70 0.93 7.07 10.05
C MET A 70 0.55 5.92 9.11
N LEU A 71 1.50 5.45 8.30
CA LEU A 71 1.32 4.49 7.21
C LEU A 71 1.78 3.10 7.65
#